data_AF-S5DJN4-F1
#
_entry.id   AF-S5DJN4-F1
#
_cell.length_a   1.000
_cell.length_b   1.000
_cell.length_c   1.000
_cell.angle_alpha   90.00
_cell.angle_beta   90.00
_cell.angle_gamma   90.00
#
_symmetry.space_group_name_H-M   'P 1'
#
loop_
_entity.id
_entity.type
_entity.pdbx_description
1 polymer ?
#
loop_
_entity_poly.entity_id
_entity_poly.type
_entity_poly.pdbx_seq_one_letter_code
_entity_poly.pdbx_strand_id
1 'polypeptide(L)'
;METFKDEIKNLKAITRVIAVCVLANFVILALLLGPDSVGFDPTYGPITSILNFVIAFLTTGVLLGIYVVFDVKQTFDLSHMHNILFVSVTVQMLFSLGAVFNYYSVFDTVLDTDTVGAISGSFTNTIFFLYGMYAYLLVRTDKRRGNLLSKRTQTVGTIFAAIIIPVQALTLFGIIPAAAFAGLFVLGGVILYPLFILGVGDAIGNHTVQDV
;
A
#
# COMPACT_ATOMS: atom_id res chain seq x y z
N MET A 1 13.88 13.99 20.81
CA MET A 1 13.58 12.58 21.20
C MET A 1 12.12 12.42 21.62
N GLU A 2 11.54 13.38 22.37
CA GLU A 2 10.10 13.39 22.71
C GLU A 2 9.18 13.54 21.48
N THR A 3 9.47 14.47 20.57
CA THR A 3 8.70 14.67 19.32
C THR A 3 8.58 13.39 18.49
N PHE A 4 9.67 12.61 18.44
CA PHE A 4 9.72 11.35 17.71
C PHE A 4 8.88 10.24 18.40
N LYS A 5 8.86 10.19 19.74
CA LYS A 5 8.00 9.27 20.51
C LYS A 5 6.51 9.58 20.29
N ASP A 6 6.14 10.86 20.23
CA ASP A 6 4.76 11.28 19.97
C ASP A 6 4.34 11.02 18.51
N GLU A 7 5.24 11.25 17.56
CA GLU A 7 5.04 10.89 16.15
C GLU A 7 4.88 9.38 15.95
N ILE A 8 5.64 8.54 16.67
CA ILE A 8 5.48 7.07 16.64
C ILE A 8 4.10 6.61 17.12
N LYS A 9 3.55 7.22 18.19
CA LYS A 9 2.19 6.90 18.63
C LYS A 9 1.15 7.29 17.59
N ASN A 10 1.37 8.39 16.87
CA ASN A 10 0.50 8.81 15.78
C ASN A 10 0.54 7.86 14.59
N LEU A 11 1.67 7.16 14.34
CA LEU A 11 1.76 6.16 13.27
C LEU A 11 0.79 4.99 13.44
N LYS A 12 0.48 4.59 14.68
CA LYS A 12 -0.56 3.58 14.93
C LYS A 12 -1.93 4.05 14.45
N ALA A 13 -2.31 5.29 14.74
CA ALA A 13 -3.56 5.86 14.25
C ALA A 13 -3.56 5.97 12.71
N ILE A 14 -2.41 6.35 12.12
CA ILE A 14 -2.23 6.43 10.67
C ILE A 14 -2.51 5.09 9.98
N THR A 15 -2.01 3.96 10.51
CA THR A 15 -2.30 2.64 9.91
C THR A 15 -3.79 2.28 9.90
N ARG A 16 -4.56 2.77 10.89
CA ARG A 16 -6.02 2.60 10.92
C ARG A 16 -6.71 3.45 9.88
N VAL A 17 -6.26 4.69 9.70
CA VAL A 17 -6.76 5.57 8.62
C VAL A 17 -6.52 4.93 7.26
N ILE A 18 -5.31 4.39 7.02
CA ILE A 18 -5.01 3.67 5.77
C ILE A 18 -5.98 2.51 5.56
N ALA A 19 -6.18 1.65 6.57
CA ALA A 19 -7.11 0.52 6.48
C ALA A 19 -8.54 0.96 6.13
N VAL A 20 -9.03 2.02 6.77
CA VAL A 20 -10.36 2.59 6.49
C VAL A 20 -10.43 3.16 5.07
N CYS A 21 -9.43 3.92 4.63
CA CYS A 21 -9.37 4.47 3.28
C CYS A 21 -9.35 3.36 2.22
N VAL A 22 -8.60 2.27 2.43
CA VAL A 22 -8.58 1.12 1.52
C VAL A 22 -9.98 0.48 1.41
N LEU A 23 -10.65 0.27 2.54
CA LEU A 23 -12.01 -0.28 2.55
C LEU A 23 -13.02 0.66 1.88
N ALA A 24 -12.95 1.96 2.17
CA ALA A 24 -13.82 2.96 1.56
C ALA A 24 -13.62 3.03 0.04
N ASN A 25 -12.36 3.02 -0.42
CA ASN A 25 -12.02 3.01 -1.84
C ASN A 25 -12.56 1.74 -2.52
N PHE A 26 -12.41 0.58 -1.88
CA PHE A 26 -12.98 -0.67 -2.39
C PHE A 26 -14.52 -0.62 -2.49
N VAL A 27 -15.21 -0.09 -1.48
CA VAL A 27 -16.67 0.06 -1.51
C VAL A 27 -17.11 0.92 -2.69
N ILE A 28 -16.42 2.03 -2.96
CA ILE A 28 -16.73 2.88 -4.11
C ILE A 28 -16.53 2.11 -5.42
N LEU A 29 -15.38 1.46 -5.60
CA LEU A 29 -15.06 0.72 -6.82
C LEU A 29 -16.02 -0.46 -7.05
N ALA A 30 -16.30 -1.25 -6.02
CA ALA A 30 -17.07 -2.49 -6.16
C ALA A 30 -18.58 -2.29 -6.13
N LEU A 31 -19.11 -1.35 -5.33
CA LEU A 31 -20.55 -1.19 -5.10
C LEU A 31 -21.16 0.03 -5.77
N LEU A 32 -20.40 1.10 -5.99
CA LEU A 32 -20.92 2.34 -6.58
C LEU A 32 -20.61 2.44 -8.08
N LEU A 33 -19.37 2.17 -8.46
CA LEU A 33 -18.94 2.14 -9.86
C LEU A 33 -19.27 0.79 -10.52
N GLY A 34 -19.03 -0.30 -9.80
CA GLY A 34 -19.19 -1.65 -10.30
C GLY A 34 -17.96 -2.13 -11.10
N PRO A 35 -17.77 -3.45 -11.23
CA PRO A 35 -16.57 -4.05 -11.82
C PRO A 35 -16.43 -3.81 -13.33
N ASP A 36 -17.52 -3.47 -14.01
CA ASP A 36 -17.57 -3.25 -15.46
C ASP A 36 -17.40 -1.77 -15.84
N SER A 37 -17.21 -0.88 -14.84
CA SER A 37 -16.98 0.55 -15.10
C SER A 37 -15.59 0.76 -15.70
N VAL A 38 -15.54 1.48 -16.83
CA VAL A 38 -14.31 1.77 -17.59
C VAL A 38 -14.22 3.28 -17.79
N GLY A 39 -13.00 3.80 -17.67
CA GLY A 39 -12.72 5.23 -17.81
C GLY A 39 -12.91 6.01 -16.51
N PHE A 40 -12.73 7.31 -16.59
CA PHE A 40 -12.81 8.22 -15.46
C PHE A 40 -14.26 8.61 -15.17
N ASP A 41 -14.72 8.28 -13.97
CA ASP A 41 -16.03 8.73 -13.48
C ASP A 41 -15.93 10.14 -12.87
N PRO A 42 -16.65 11.15 -13.37
CA PRO A 42 -16.56 12.52 -12.84
C PRO A 42 -17.04 12.69 -11.39
N THR A 43 -17.86 11.77 -10.87
CA THR A 43 -18.44 11.84 -9.52
C THR A 43 -17.52 11.16 -8.50
N TYR A 44 -17.09 9.94 -8.80
CA TYR A 44 -16.34 9.08 -7.88
C TYR A 44 -14.84 9.02 -8.19
N GLY A 45 -14.41 9.36 -9.41
CA GLY A 45 -13.00 9.44 -9.81
C GLY A 45 -12.19 10.39 -8.92
N PRO A 46 -12.63 11.64 -8.68
CA PRO A 46 -11.93 12.55 -7.76
C PRO A 46 -11.79 11.98 -6.35
N ILE A 47 -12.84 11.34 -5.83
CA ILE A 47 -12.87 10.79 -4.48
C ILE A 47 -11.86 9.63 -4.36
N THR A 48 -11.90 8.68 -5.29
CA THR A 48 -10.99 7.52 -5.29
C THR A 48 -9.54 7.94 -5.48
N SER A 49 -9.27 8.91 -6.37
CA SER A 49 -7.94 9.52 -6.55
C SER A 49 -7.39 10.15 -5.26
N ILE A 50 -8.21 10.94 -4.56
CA ILE A 50 -7.80 11.55 -3.28
C ILE A 50 -7.57 10.48 -2.20
N LEU A 51 -8.43 9.47 -2.12
CA LEU A 51 -8.22 8.35 -1.19
C LEU A 51 -6.90 7.63 -1.48
N ASN A 52 -6.60 7.33 -2.74
CA ASN A 52 -5.35 6.70 -3.13
C ASN A 52 -4.13 7.60 -2.82
N PHE A 53 -4.24 8.91 -3.03
CA PHE A 53 -3.22 9.88 -2.63
C PHE A 53 -2.94 9.81 -1.13
N VAL A 54 -4.00 9.88 -0.32
CA VAL A 54 -3.90 9.83 1.15
C VAL A 54 -3.33 8.49 1.61
N ILE A 55 -3.77 7.37 1.04
CA ILE A 55 -3.23 6.04 1.34
C ILE A 55 -1.72 6.00 1.07
N ALA A 56 -1.29 6.45 -0.11
CA ALA A 56 0.12 6.43 -0.49
C ALA A 56 0.96 7.35 0.42
N PHE A 57 0.50 8.59 0.64
CA PHE A 57 1.14 9.54 1.54
C PHE A 57 1.32 8.96 2.94
N LEU A 58 0.25 8.46 3.55
CA LEU A 58 0.28 7.88 4.89
C LEU A 58 1.16 6.62 4.94
N THR A 59 1.18 5.82 3.87
CA THR A 59 2.04 4.64 3.78
C THR A 59 3.52 5.03 3.80
N THR A 60 3.92 6.16 3.20
CA THR A 60 5.32 6.64 3.33
C THR A 60 5.68 6.93 4.80
N GLY A 61 4.77 7.52 5.57
CA GLY A 61 4.96 7.72 7.02
C GLY A 61 5.10 6.41 7.79
N VAL A 62 4.28 5.40 7.46
CA VAL A 62 4.40 4.06 8.05
C VAL A 62 5.73 3.42 7.69
N LEU A 63 6.22 3.56 6.46
CA LEU A 63 7.53 3.06 6.06
C LEU A 63 8.64 3.70 6.91
N LEU A 64 8.62 5.02 7.15
CA LEU A 64 9.58 5.66 8.06
C LEU A 64 9.53 5.06 9.47
N GLY A 65 8.33 4.78 9.98
CA GLY A 65 8.15 4.08 11.25
C GLY A 65 8.78 2.69 11.26
N ILE A 66 8.56 1.90 10.21
CA ILE A 66 9.16 0.57 10.07
C ILE A 66 10.68 0.68 10.01
N TYR A 67 11.21 1.66 9.28
CA TYR A 67 12.65 1.87 9.12
C TYR A 67 13.38 1.98 10.46
N VAL A 68 12.78 2.73 11.39
CA VAL A 68 13.35 2.92 12.73
C VAL A 68 13.04 1.74 13.66
N VAL A 69 11.79 1.33 13.78
CA VAL A 69 11.38 0.31 14.78
C VAL A 69 11.99 -1.07 14.50
N PHE A 70 12.16 -1.42 13.22
CA PHE A 70 12.71 -2.71 12.82
C PHE A 70 14.21 -2.67 12.48
N ASP A 71 14.89 -1.56 12.78
CA ASP A 71 16.32 -1.36 12.50
C ASP A 71 16.70 -1.76 11.05
N VAL A 72 15.89 -1.32 10.09
CA VAL A 72 15.94 -1.78 8.69
C VAL A 72 17.34 -1.63 8.09
N LYS A 73 18.07 -0.57 8.47
CA LYS A 73 19.46 -0.30 8.07
C LYS A 73 20.44 -1.44 8.36
N GLN A 74 20.16 -2.28 9.35
CA GLN A 74 21.04 -3.38 9.75
C GLN A 74 20.85 -4.65 8.90
N THR A 75 19.95 -4.63 7.91
CA THR A 75 19.66 -5.74 7.01
C THR A 75 19.76 -5.29 5.56
N PHE A 76 20.69 -5.86 4.80
CA PHE A 76 20.90 -5.48 3.40
C PHE A 76 19.63 -5.65 2.54
N ASP A 77 19.06 -6.86 2.50
CA ASP A 77 17.90 -7.18 1.67
C ASP A 77 16.69 -6.28 1.99
N LEU A 78 16.34 -6.16 3.27
CA LEU A 78 15.19 -5.37 3.71
C LEU A 78 15.44 -3.87 3.52
N SER A 79 16.65 -3.37 3.76
CA SER A 79 17.01 -1.95 3.52
C SER A 79 16.93 -1.59 2.04
N HIS A 80 17.46 -2.44 1.16
CA HIS A 80 17.38 -2.22 -0.27
C HIS A 80 15.93 -2.22 -0.75
N MET A 81 15.14 -3.23 -0.36
CA MET A 81 13.72 -3.30 -0.71
C MET A 81 12.92 -2.14 -0.11
N HIS A 82 13.25 -1.69 1.11
CA HIS A 82 12.62 -0.54 1.75
C HIS A 82 12.72 0.71 0.88
N ASN A 83 13.93 1.02 0.41
CA ASN A 83 14.17 2.20 -0.42
C ASN A 83 13.43 2.11 -1.75
N ILE A 84 13.42 0.94 -2.39
CA ILE A 84 12.67 0.72 -3.63
C ILE A 84 11.17 0.95 -3.41
N LEU A 85 10.61 0.35 -2.35
CA LEU A 85 9.18 0.49 -2.06
C LEU A 85 8.83 1.94 -1.71
N PHE A 86 9.66 2.62 -0.91
CA PHE A 86 9.45 4.01 -0.53
C PHE A 86 9.35 4.93 -1.76
N VAL A 87 10.30 4.80 -2.70
CA VAL A 87 10.28 5.55 -3.96
C VAL A 87 9.05 5.19 -4.79
N SER A 88 8.73 3.89 -4.90
CA SER A 88 7.59 3.42 -5.70
C SER A 88 6.25 3.96 -5.17
N VAL A 89 6.07 4.00 -3.85
CA VAL A 89 4.87 4.56 -3.22
C VAL A 89 4.80 6.07 -3.42
N THR A 90 5.93 6.77 -3.41
CA THR A 90 6.00 8.21 -3.70
C THR A 90 5.59 8.49 -5.15
N VAL A 91 6.02 7.67 -6.10
CA VAL A 91 5.58 7.76 -7.50
C VAL A 91 4.08 7.47 -7.61
N GLN A 92 3.57 6.40 -6.98
CA GLN A 92 2.15 6.09 -6.96
C GLN A 92 1.32 7.26 -6.41
N MET A 93 1.79 7.91 -5.35
CA MET A 93 1.16 9.09 -4.79
C MET A 93 1.02 10.21 -5.82
N LEU A 94 2.07 10.52 -6.60
CA LEU A 94 1.98 11.53 -7.66
C LEU A 94 0.97 11.16 -8.75
N PHE A 95 0.96 9.91 -9.20
CA PHE A 95 0.06 9.45 -10.27
C PHE A 95 -1.39 9.32 -9.82
N SER A 96 -1.66 9.20 -8.51
CA SER A 96 -3.03 9.06 -7.98
C SER A 96 -3.95 10.23 -8.33
N LEU A 97 -3.41 11.45 -8.48
CA LEU A 97 -4.17 12.66 -8.82
C LEU A 97 -4.10 13.02 -10.31
N GLY A 98 -3.34 12.27 -11.13
CA GLY A 98 -3.05 12.63 -12.52
C GLY A 98 -4.30 12.79 -13.38
N ALA A 99 -5.21 11.81 -13.34
CA ALA A 99 -6.46 11.86 -14.11
C ALA A 99 -7.36 13.02 -13.66
N VAL A 100 -7.43 13.31 -12.36
CA VAL A 100 -8.26 14.40 -11.82
C VAL A 100 -7.77 15.77 -12.32
N PHE A 101 -6.46 16.01 -12.26
CA PHE A 101 -5.89 17.26 -12.77
C PHE A 101 -6.02 17.39 -14.29
N ASN A 102 -6.00 16.27 -15.03
CA ASN A 102 -6.26 16.29 -16.47
C ASN A 102 -7.73 16.64 -16.77
N TYR A 103 -8.68 15.99 -16.07
CA TYR A 103 -10.12 16.21 -16.25
C TYR A 103 -10.55 17.65 -15.97
N TYR A 104 -10.01 18.25 -14.90
CA TYR A 104 -10.30 19.64 -14.52
C TYR A 104 -9.28 20.64 -15.07
N SER A 105 -8.45 20.24 -16.04
CA SER A 105 -7.47 21.14 -16.65
C SER A 105 -8.16 22.32 -17.33
N VAL A 106 -7.69 23.54 -17.04
CA VAL A 106 -8.10 24.76 -17.76
C VAL A 106 -7.31 24.98 -19.05
N PHE A 107 -6.34 24.11 -19.32
CA PHE A 107 -5.49 24.13 -20.51
C PHE A 107 -5.81 22.91 -21.39
N ASP A 108 -5.65 23.07 -22.70
CA ASP A 108 -5.78 21.95 -23.65
C ASP A 108 -4.74 20.87 -23.36
N THR A 109 -5.19 19.62 -23.26
CA THR A 109 -4.32 18.46 -23.02
C THR A 109 -4.27 17.56 -24.25
N VAL A 110 -3.07 17.05 -24.55
CA VAL A 110 -2.88 16.09 -25.67
C VAL A 110 -3.38 14.69 -25.29
N LEU A 111 -3.15 14.30 -24.03
CA LEU A 111 -3.64 13.05 -23.48
C LEU A 111 -5.00 13.30 -22.83
N ASP A 112 -5.99 12.49 -23.21
CA ASP A 112 -7.30 12.48 -22.56
C ASP A 112 -7.23 11.85 -21.15
N THR A 113 -8.26 12.13 -20.35
CA THR A 113 -8.35 11.70 -18.96
C THR A 113 -8.24 10.18 -18.79
N ASP A 114 -8.86 9.41 -19.68
CA ASP A 114 -8.88 7.94 -19.58
C ASP A 114 -7.51 7.37 -19.87
N THR A 115 -6.81 7.91 -20.86
CA THR A 115 -5.42 7.55 -21.16
C THR A 115 -4.50 7.86 -19.98
N VAL A 116 -4.63 9.04 -19.36
CA VAL A 116 -3.86 9.38 -18.14
C VAL A 116 -4.20 8.43 -16.99
N GLY A 117 -5.47 8.12 -16.79
CA GLY A 117 -5.95 7.17 -15.78
C GLY A 117 -5.39 5.77 -15.98
N ALA A 118 -5.35 5.28 -17.22
CA ALA A 118 -4.79 3.97 -17.56
C ALA A 118 -3.28 3.90 -17.26
N ILE A 119 -2.53 4.97 -17.60
CA ILE A 119 -1.11 5.08 -17.26
C ILE A 119 -0.93 5.05 -15.73
N SER A 120 -1.67 5.87 -14.99
CA SER A 120 -1.62 5.90 -13.52
C SER A 120 -1.93 4.52 -12.89
N GLY A 121 -2.94 3.83 -13.43
CA GLY A 121 -3.37 2.52 -12.95
C GLY A 121 -2.38 1.39 -13.24
N SER A 122 -1.61 1.50 -14.33
CA SER A 122 -0.70 0.45 -14.79
C SER A 122 0.38 0.05 -13.78
N PHE A 123 0.79 0.97 -12.90
CA PHE A 123 1.80 0.72 -11.87
C PHE A 123 1.28 -0.11 -10.68
N THR A 124 -0.05 -0.27 -10.54
CA THR A 124 -0.68 -0.90 -9.37
C THR A 124 -0.29 -2.37 -9.22
N ASN A 125 -0.19 -3.12 -10.31
CA ASN A 125 0.21 -4.53 -10.23
C ASN A 125 1.66 -4.69 -9.77
N THR A 126 2.55 -3.85 -10.32
CA THR A 126 3.96 -3.80 -9.92
C THR A 126 4.09 -3.42 -8.45
N ILE A 127 3.32 -2.44 -7.95
CA ILE A 127 3.46 -2.04 -6.55
C ILE A 127 2.96 -3.11 -5.59
N PHE A 128 1.91 -3.87 -5.94
CA PHE A 128 1.50 -5.02 -5.15
C PHE A 128 2.59 -6.08 -5.06
N PHE A 129 3.30 -6.36 -6.15
CA PHE A 129 4.46 -7.25 -6.11
C PHE A 129 5.51 -6.76 -5.12
N LEU A 130 5.84 -5.44 -5.14
CA LEU A 130 6.80 -4.84 -4.22
C LEU A 130 6.32 -4.89 -2.76
N TYR A 131 5.02 -4.64 -2.50
CA TYR A 131 4.44 -4.81 -1.16
C TYR A 131 4.55 -6.27 -0.67
N GLY A 132 4.30 -7.25 -1.53
CA GLY A 132 4.44 -8.67 -1.20
C GLY A 132 5.88 -9.01 -0.82
N MET A 133 6.85 -8.60 -1.64
CA MET A 133 8.28 -8.78 -1.37
C MET A 133 8.71 -8.12 -0.07
N TYR A 134 8.28 -6.88 0.16
CA TYR A 134 8.60 -6.15 1.38
C TYR A 134 8.00 -6.80 2.63
N ALA A 135 6.73 -7.22 2.58
CA ALA A 135 6.07 -7.92 3.68
C ALA A 135 6.79 -9.23 4.03
N TYR A 136 7.21 -10.00 3.02
CA TYR A 136 8.01 -11.22 3.23
C TYR A 136 9.33 -10.92 3.95
N LEU A 137 10.10 -9.96 3.45
CA LEU A 137 11.39 -9.60 4.03
C LEU A 137 11.25 -9.03 5.43
N LEU A 138 10.22 -8.21 5.69
CA LEU A 138 9.95 -7.65 7.00
C LEU A 138 9.63 -8.76 8.01
N VAL A 139 8.69 -9.64 7.70
CA VAL A 139 8.32 -10.76 8.59
C VAL A 139 9.48 -11.72 8.82
N ARG A 140 10.25 -12.04 7.77
CA ARG A 140 11.44 -12.90 7.88
C ARG A 140 12.50 -12.30 8.78
N THR A 141 12.73 -11.00 8.67
CA THR A 141 13.71 -10.27 9.48
C THR A 141 13.26 -10.14 10.92
N ASP A 142 11.99 -9.79 11.15
CA ASP A 142 11.39 -9.68 12.47
C ASP A 142 11.53 -10.99 13.27
N LYS A 143 11.22 -12.14 12.63
CA LYS A 143 11.36 -13.48 13.23
C LYS A 143 12.79 -13.80 13.70
N ARG A 144 13.80 -13.17 13.09
CA ARG A 144 15.21 -13.41 13.38
C ARG A 144 15.79 -12.46 14.43
N ARG A 145 15.19 -11.27 14.62
CA ARG A 145 15.87 -10.16 15.29
C ARG A 145 15.13 -9.51 16.46
N GLY A 146 13.85 -9.79 16.65
CA GLY A 146 13.14 -9.18 17.78
C GLY A 146 11.74 -9.69 18.03
N ASN A 147 11.09 -10.34 17.05
CA ASN A 147 9.69 -10.76 17.13
C ASN A 147 8.79 -9.62 17.66
N LEU A 148 9.00 -8.42 17.14
CA LEU A 148 8.21 -7.23 17.46
C LEU A 148 6.79 -7.35 16.90
N LEU A 149 6.63 -8.03 15.75
CA LEU A 149 5.31 -8.34 15.21
C LEU A 149 4.66 -9.47 16.02
N SER A 150 3.36 -9.33 16.28
CA SER A 150 2.58 -10.43 16.85
C SER A 150 2.60 -11.67 15.93
N LYS A 151 2.46 -12.88 16.50
CA LYS A 151 2.35 -14.12 15.71
C LYS A 151 1.25 -14.04 14.65
N ARG A 152 0.12 -13.40 14.97
CA ARG A 152 -0.97 -13.17 14.02
C ARG A 152 -0.51 -12.30 12.84
N THR A 153 0.15 -11.18 13.12
CA THR A 153 0.66 -10.26 12.09
C THR A 153 1.70 -10.94 11.21
N GLN A 154 2.61 -11.72 11.80
CA GLN A 154 3.59 -12.51 11.05
C GLN A 154 2.91 -13.52 10.12
N THR A 155 1.88 -14.23 10.59
CA THR A 155 1.11 -15.18 9.77
C THR A 155 0.40 -14.46 8.63
N VAL A 156 -0.31 -13.37 8.91
CA VAL A 156 -1.01 -12.56 7.89
C VAL A 156 -0.03 -12.06 6.84
N GLY A 157 1.11 -11.49 7.24
CA GLY A 157 2.14 -11.00 6.30
C GLY A 157 2.78 -12.12 5.48
N THR A 158 2.96 -13.30 6.07
CA THR A 158 3.48 -14.48 5.34
C THR A 158 2.47 -14.96 4.29
N ILE A 159 1.18 -15.06 4.65
CA ILE A 159 0.11 -15.47 3.73
C ILE A 159 -0.04 -14.42 2.62
N PHE A 160 -0.06 -13.14 2.98
CA PHE A 160 -0.13 -12.03 2.03
C PHE A 160 0.98 -12.13 0.98
N ALA A 161 2.24 -12.27 1.42
CA ALA A 161 3.36 -12.37 0.49
C ALA A 161 3.33 -13.66 -0.34
N ALA A 162 2.97 -14.80 0.27
CA ALA A 162 2.88 -16.09 -0.41
C ALA A 162 1.78 -16.12 -1.50
N ILE A 163 0.75 -15.27 -1.38
CA ILE A 163 -0.29 -15.13 -2.40
C ILE A 163 0.12 -14.05 -3.42
N ILE A 164 0.44 -12.84 -2.97
CA ILE A 164 0.64 -11.69 -3.85
C ILE A 164 1.86 -11.87 -4.76
N ILE A 165 2.98 -12.40 -4.26
CA ILE A 165 4.20 -12.54 -5.08
C ILE A 165 3.93 -13.48 -6.28
N PRO A 166 3.43 -14.73 -6.11
CA PRO A 166 3.11 -15.59 -7.24
C PRO A 166 2.00 -15.02 -8.13
N VAL A 167 0.95 -14.43 -7.54
CA VAL A 167 -0.18 -13.88 -8.32
C VAL A 167 0.30 -12.78 -9.25
N GLN A 168 1.09 -11.83 -8.74
CA GLN A 168 1.61 -10.74 -9.57
C GLN A 168 2.63 -11.24 -10.59
N ALA A 169 3.49 -12.20 -10.21
CA ALA A 169 4.42 -12.84 -11.14
C ALA A 169 3.70 -13.55 -12.30
N LEU A 170 2.62 -14.29 -12.04
CA LEU A 170 1.81 -14.93 -13.07
C LEU A 170 1.01 -13.93 -13.91
N THR A 171 0.59 -12.82 -13.32
CA THR A 171 -0.09 -11.72 -14.02
C THR A 171 0.83 -11.07 -15.06
N LEU A 172 2.15 -10.99 -14.81
CA LEU A 172 3.12 -10.50 -15.81
C LEU A 172 3.11 -11.32 -17.11
N PHE A 173 2.76 -12.61 -17.03
CA PHE A 173 2.67 -13.50 -18.18
C PHE A 173 1.24 -13.67 -18.70
N GLY A 174 0.27 -12.90 -18.18
CA GLY A 174 -1.13 -12.99 -18.59
C GLY A 174 -1.81 -14.31 -18.23
N ILE A 175 -1.29 -15.05 -17.24
CA ILE A 175 -1.76 -16.41 -16.92
C ILE A 175 -3.05 -16.38 -16.06
N ILE A 176 -3.26 -15.33 -15.27
CA ILE A 176 -4.40 -15.27 -14.33
C ILE A 176 -5.65 -14.73 -15.04
N PRO A 177 -6.76 -15.51 -15.07
CA PRO A 177 -8.02 -15.02 -15.60
C PRO A 177 -8.59 -13.86 -14.78
N ALA A 178 -9.29 -12.93 -15.44
CA ALA A 178 -9.87 -11.75 -14.79
C ALA A 178 -10.77 -12.09 -13.58
N ALA A 179 -11.61 -13.13 -13.69
CA ALA A 179 -12.49 -13.56 -12.60
C ALA A 179 -11.72 -14.04 -11.36
N ALA A 180 -10.58 -14.72 -11.55
CA ALA A 180 -9.71 -15.13 -10.44
C ALA A 180 -8.96 -13.93 -9.84
N PHE A 181 -8.55 -12.99 -10.69
CA PHE A 181 -7.85 -11.77 -10.26
C PHE A 181 -8.70 -10.91 -9.33
N ALA A 182 -9.99 -10.75 -9.61
CA ALA A 182 -10.91 -9.99 -8.75
C ALA A 182 -10.97 -10.57 -7.32
N GLY A 183 -11.14 -11.88 -7.18
CA GLY A 183 -11.15 -12.54 -5.86
C GLY A 183 -9.82 -12.40 -5.12
N LEU A 184 -8.70 -12.51 -5.85
CA LEU A 184 -7.36 -12.35 -5.29
C LEU A 184 -7.07 -10.90 -4.87
N PHE A 185 -7.60 -9.91 -5.60
CA PHE A 185 -7.53 -8.50 -5.24
C PHE A 185 -8.26 -8.23 -3.94
N VAL A 186 -9.47 -8.78 -3.76
CA VAL A 186 -10.22 -8.66 -2.49
C VAL A 186 -9.44 -9.29 -1.34
N LEU A 187 -8.98 -10.53 -1.52
CA LEU A 187 -8.25 -11.23 -0.46
C LEU A 187 -6.95 -10.51 -0.10
N GLY A 188 -6.14 -10.16 -1.10
CA GLY A 188 -4.84 -9.54 -0.90
C GLY A 188 -4.92 -8.07 -0.49
N GLY A 189 -5.55 -7.24 -1.33
CA GLY A 189 -5.57 -5.79 -1.18
C GLY A 189 -6.59 -5.29 -0.15
N VAL A 190 -7.74 -5.92 -0.02
CA VAL A 190 -8.85 -5.42 0.81
C VAL A 190 -8.87 -6.06 2.20
N ILE A 191 -8.44 -7.32 2.32
CA ILE A 191 -8.47 -8.05 3.60
C ILE A 191 -7.07 -8.15 4.21
N LEU A 192 -6.14 -8.82 3.52
CA LEU A 192 -4.84 -9.16 4.09
C LEU A 192 -3.95 -7.93 4.29
N TYR A 193 -3.91 -6.99 3.33
CA TYR A 193 -3.11 -5.78 3.45
C TYR A 193 -3.54 -4.89 4.64
N PRO A 194 -4.84 -4.55 4.83
CA PRO A 194 -5.28 -3.81 6.01
C PRO A 194 -4.98 -4.54 7.33
N LEU A 195 -5.19 -5.86 7.39
CA LEU A 195 -4.86 -6.63 8.59
C LEU A 195 -3.35 -6.60 8.90
N PHE A 196 -2.51 -6.67 7.86
CA PHE A 196 -1.07 -6.61 8.02
C PHE A 196 -0.62 -5.23 8.50
N ILE A 197 -1.07 -4.14 7.84
CA ILE A 197 -0.62 -2.79 8.18
C ILE A 197 -1.08 -2.36 9.58
N LEU A 198 -2.28 -2.77 10.01
CA LEU A 198 -2.75 -2.58 11.38
C LEU A 198 -1.83 -3.28 12.39
N GLY A 199 -1.45 -4.53 12.11
CA GLY A 199 -0.54 -5.28 12.97
C GLY A 199 0.88 -4.69 13.02
N VAL A 200 1.35 -4.09 11.92
CA VAL A 200 2.61 -3.33 11.90
C VAL A 200 2.46 -2.04 12.72
N GLY A 201 1.35 -1.33 12.59
CA GLY A 201 1.05 -0.14 13.37
C GLY A 201 0.97 -0.39 14.87
N ASP A 202 0.44 -1.56 15.28
CA ASP A 202 0.48 -2.00 16.67
C ASP A 202 1.91 -2.22 17.16
N ALA A 203 2.77 -2.88 16.37
CA ALA A 203 4.17 -3.08 16.73
C ALA A 203 4.93 -1.75 16.86
N ILE A 204 4.70 -0.81 15.95
CA ILE A 204 5.30 0.54 16.00
C ILE A 204 4.80 1.32 17.21
N GLY A 205 3.48 1.42 17.39
CA GLY A 205 2.90 2.23 18.47
C GLY A 205 3.14 1.68 19.88
N ASN A 206 3.44 0.39 20.01
CA ASN A 206 3.79 -0.24 21.27
C ASN A 206 5.31 -0.27 21.52
N HIS A 207 6.13 0.22 20.59
CA HIS A 207 7.57 0.22 20.74
C HIS A 207 8.02 1.25 21.78
N THR A 208 8.67 0.79 22.84
CA THR A 208 9.24 1.65 23.87
C THR A 208 10.68 1.99 23.50
N VAL A 209 10.92 3.25 23.12
CA VAL A 209 12.30 3.75 22.97
C VAL A 209 12.91 3.83 24.37
N GLN A 210 13.87 2.95 24.65
CA GLN A 210 14.67 3.02 25.87
C GLN A 210 15.51 4.30 25.79
N ASP A 211 15.33 5.18 26.78
CA ASP A 211 16.14 6.37 26.91
C ASP A 211 17.58 5.92 27.25
N VAL A 212 18.51 6.20 26.34
CA VAL A 212 19.97 6.04 26.57
C VAL A 212 20.49 7.29 27.26
#